data_AF-A0A1T4VRS0-F1
#
_entry.id   AF-A0A1T4VRS0-F1
#
_cell.length_a   1.000
_cell.length_b   1.000
_cell.length_c   1.000
_cell.angle_alpha   90.00
_cell.angle_beta   90.00
_cell.angle_gamma   90.00
#
_symmetry.space_group_name_H-M   'P 1'
#
loop_
_entity.id
_entity.type
_entity.pdbx_description
1 polymer ?
#
loop_
_entity_poly.entity_id
_entity_poly.type
_entity_poly.pdbx_seq_one_letter_code
_entity_poly.pdbx_strand_id
1 'polypeptide(L)'
;MRKVVLLVAALFMLTSLVAGCVSSRGGAIQIDPTLHSVSKDDFLDDDKAVELPANYSQRNYKRLVVGVYFFPQKDSDHYDSVPVETVSTTLETEISKLKRFTIVSRHGGQKAKMAEKRFQDLGLTDASTRMRFGHGLNADYTLFGGVTTAREEYERVDHNESVFIVRVDYQLIDVETDEIIEADYVEGRAKRTFVRLPSGKILGGFDMEKGTKDALNQASINALKVLGNRLGNKLPIGAQVVGIRGSRFGLDRGKEEGFMGKQTVILYTEDMGVDVPLAVGEVSPGAHKCSGKIIKWNEDSELQSLIEEVKKNPTFLARHEVFAVSAGMPLPPEWEKNYKD
;
A
#
# COMPACT_ATOMS: atom_id res chain seq x y z
N MET A 1 50.08 6.91 -36.29
CA MET A 1 48.63 6.77 -36.55
C MET A 1 48.00 5.77 -35.58
N ARG A 2 47.87 6.13 -34.30
CA ARG A 2 47.44 5.19 -33.22
C ARG A 2 46.60 5.86 -32.13
N LYS A 3 45.89 6.95 -32.45
CA LYS A 3 45.07 7.74 -31.51
C LYS A 3 43.62 7.99 -31.95
N VAL A 4 43.15 7.37 -33.03
CA VAL A 4 41.78 7.59 -33.57
C VAL A 4 40.81 6.42 -33.27
N VAL A 5 41.33 5.27 -32.84
CA VAL A 5 40.50 4.06 -32.60
C VAL A 5 39.88 4.01 -31.20
N LEU A 6 40.37 4.82 -30.24
CA LEU A 6 39.93 4.78 -28.84
C LEU A 6 38.73 5.67 -28.52
N LEU A 7 38.26 6.51 -29.46
CA LEU A 7 37.13 7.41 -29.25
C LEU A 7 35.81 6.88 -29.82
N VAL A 8 35.86 5.86 -30.68
CA VAL A 8 34.67 5.23 -31.28
C VAL A 8 34.09 4.12 -30.39
N ALA A 9 34.89 3.53 -29.50
CA ALA A 9 34.43 2.53 -28.54
C ALA A 9 33.70 3.10 -27.32
N ALA A 10 33.91 4.38 -26.99
CA ALA A 10 33.24 5.05 -25.86
C ALA A 10 31.86 5.63 -26.22
N LEU A 11 31.55 5.79 -27.51
CA LEU A 11 30.26 6.31 -27.97
C LEU A 11 29.20 5.21 -28.21
N PHE A 12 29.61 3.95 -28.20
CA PHE A 12 28.72 2.79 -28.41
C PHE A 12 28.33 2.07 -27.11
N MET A 13 28.85 2.50 -25.96
CA MET A 13 28.60 1.88 -24.65
C MET A 13 27.71 2.73 -23.72
N LEU A 14 27.12 3.81 -24.23
CA LEU A 14 26.26 4.73 -23.46
C LEU A 14 24.81 4.82 -23.99
N THR A 15 24.38 3.81 -24.76
CA THR A 15 23.01 3.73 -25.33
C THR A 15 22.25 2.47 -24.92
N SER A 16 22.75 1.70 -23.95
CA SER A 16 22.03 0.60 -23.31
C SER A 16 21.48 1.00 -21.94
N LEU A 17 20.85 2.19 -21.88
CA LEU A 17 19.97 2.58 -20.79
C LEU A 17 18.57 2.06 -21.11
N VAL A 18 18.25 0.92 -20.51
CA VAL A 18 16.91 0.48 -20.06
C VAL A 18 15.74 1.12 -20.84
N ALA A 19 15.55 0.67 -22.07
CA ALA A 19 14.24 0.71 -22.71
C ALA A 19 13.41 -0.44 -22.11
N GLY A 20 12.90 -0.22 -20.89
CA GLY A 20 11.78 -1.00 -20.38
C GLY A 20 10.63 -0.83 -21.36
N CYS A 21 10.28 -1.91 -22.04
CA CYS A 21 9.15 -1.95 -22.96
C CYS A 21 7.85 -1.68 -22.19
N VAL A 22 7.44 -0.41 -22.14
CA VAL A 22 6.05 -0.02 -21.91
C VAL A 22 5.31 -0.31 -23.21
N SER A 23 4.81 -1.52 -23.36
CA SER A 23 3.86 -1.85 -24.42
C SER A 23 2.45 -1.43 -23.99
N SER A 24 2.16 -0.13 -23.96
CA SER A 24 0.78 0.35 -24.04
C SER A 24 0.43 0.51 -25.53
N ARG A 25 -0.25 -0.49 -26.08
CA ARG A 25 -0.93 -0.32 -27.38
C ARG A 25 -2.10 0.63 -27.17
N GLY A 26 -2.01 1.81 -27.77
CA GLY A 26 -3.06 2.83 -27.82
C GLY A 26 -2.77 3.97 -26.85
N GLY A 27 -2.84 5.22 -27.33
CA GLY A 27 -2.69 6.45 -26.54
C GLY A 27 -3.81 6.69 -25.51
N ALA A 28 -4.24 5.63 -24.82
CA ALA A 28 -5.12 5.71 -23.68
C ALA A 28 -4.32 6.26 -22.49
N ILE A 29 -4.81 7.37 -21.94
CA ILE A 29 -4.31 7.93 -20.69
C ILE A 29 -4.51 6.84 -19.62
N GLN A 30 -3.45 6.45 -18.93
CA GLN A 30 -3.54 5.50 -17.83
C GLN A 30 -4.32 6.15 -16.68
N ILE A 31 -5.52 5.64 -16.40
CA ILE A 31 -6.42 6.16 -15.35
C ILE A 31 -6.37 5.26 -14.13
N ASP A 32 -6.35 3.95 -14.35
CA ASP A 32 -6.29 2.97 -13.27
C ASP A 32 -4.85 2.80 -12.76
N PRO A 33 -4.67 2.80 -11.42
CA PRO A 33 -3.36 2.62 -10.83
C PRO A 33 -2.81 1.23 -11.12
N THR A 34 -1.53 1.13 -11.48
CA THR A 34 -0.83 -0.17 -11.52
C THR A 34 -0.61 -0.64 -10.08
N LEU A 35 -1.32 -1.68 -9.67
CA LEU A 35 -1.17 -2.28 -8.34
C LEU A 35 -0.48 -3.63 -8.46
N HIS A 36 0.52 -3.87 -7.62
CA HIS A 36 1.16 -5.17 -7.50
C HIS A 36 0.47 -5.96 -6.39
N SER A 37 -0.31 -6.96 -6.79
CA SER A 37 -0.95 -7.93 -5.89
C SER A 37 -0.49 -9.33 -6.25
N VAL A 38 -0.26 -10.17 -5.24
CA VAL A 38 0.08 -11.57 -5.43
C VAL A 38 -1.13 -12.41 -5.05
N SER A 39 -1.61 -13.20 -6.00
CA SER A 39 -2.76 -14.08 -5.80
C SER A 39 -2.32 -15.52 -5.55
N LYS A 40 -3.27 -16.41 -5.27
CA LYS A 40 -3.02 -17.85 -5.20
C LYS A 40 -2.74 -18.44 -6.58
N ASP A 41 -3.39 -17.89 -7.60
CA ASP A 41 -3.37 -18.44 -8.96
C ASP A 41 -1.99 -18.23 -9.59
N ASP A 42 -1.28 -17.16 -9.22
CA ASP A 42 0.11 -16.90 -9.63
C ASP A 42 1.08 -18.06 -9.28
N PHE A 43 0.80 -18.82 -8.22
CA PHE A 43 1.65 -19.95 -7.79
C PHE A 43 1.19 -21.30 -8.32
N LEU A 44 -0.06 -21.41 -8.79
CA LEU A 44 -0.63 -22.63 -9.33
C LEU A 44 -0.56 -22.67 -10.85
N ASP A 45 -0.81 -21.54 -11.51
CA ASP A 45 -0.97 -21.43 -12.96
C ASP A 45 0.29 -20.88 -13.63
N ASP A 46 0.94 -19.87 -13.03
CA ASP A 46 2.13 -19.21 -13.60
C ASP A 46 3.46 -19.81 -13.10
N ASP A 47 3.40 -20.90 -12.32
CA ASP A 47 4.54 -21.64 -11.75
C ASP A 47 5.58 -20.74 -11.05
N LYS A 48 5.10 -19.69 -10.38
CA LYS A 48 5.98 -18.77 -9.65
C LYS A 48 6.78 -19.49 -8.56
N ALA A 49 8.07 -19.17 -8.48
CA ALA A 49 8.97 -19.72 -7.48
C ALA A 49 8.58 -19.28 -6.05
N VAL A 50 8.85 -20.16 -5.09
CA VAL A 50 8.57 -19.92 -3.66
C VAL A 50 9.76 -19.18 -3.05
N GLU A 51 9.75 -17.85 -3.16
CA GLU A 51 10.85 -16.97 -2.73
C GLU A 51 10.38 -15.96 -1.70
N LEU A 52 11.26 -15.58 -0.76
CA LEU A 52 10.93 -14.59 0.26
C LEU A 52 10.75 -13.18 -0.34
N PRO A 53 9.74 -12.42 0.10
CA PRO A 53 9.51 -11.06 -0.40
C PRO A 53 10.63 -10.13 0.09
N ALA A 54 10.99 -9.10 -0.69
CA ALA A 54 12.01 -8.16 -0.28
C ALA A 54 11.66 -7.44 1.04
N ASN A 55 12.68 -7.15 1.86
CA ASN A 55 12.58 -6.40 3.13
C ASN A 55 11.66 -7.04 4.19
N TYR A 56 11.45 -8.36 4.14
CA TYR A 56 10.84 -9.06 5.26
C TYR A 56 11.71 -8.91 6.52
N SER A 57 11.06 -8.70 7.66
CA SER A 57 11.74 -8.57 8.94
C SER A 57 10.82 -8.98 10.05
N GLN A 58 11.31 -9.81 10.97
CA GLN A 58 10.56 -10.25 12.14
C GLN A 58 10.13 -9.07 13.04
N ARG A 59 10.86 -7.94 13.00
CA ARG A 59 10.49 -6.72 13.73
C ARG A 59 9.25 -6.04 13.16
N ASN A 60 8.94 -6.28 11.87
CA ASN A 60 7.82 -5.70 11.15
C ASN A 60 6.56 -6.59 11.18
N TYR A 61 6.55 -7.66 11.99
CA TYR A 61 5.40 -8.58 12.14
C TYR A 61 4.30 -8.04 13.04
N LYS A 62 4.46 -6.80 13.55
CA LYS A 62 3.42 -6.04 14.25
C LYS A 62 2.72 -5.08 13.29
N ARG A 63 1.48 -4.70 13.64
CA ARG A 63 0.79 -3.61 12.94
C ARG A 63 1.60 -2.33 13.11
N LEU A 64 2.06 -1.77 11.99
CA LEU A 64 2.89 -0.56 12.01
C LEU A 64 2.07 0.63 12.49
N VAL A 65 2.59 1.36 13.47
CA VAL A 65 1.96 2.59 13.94
C VAL A 65 2.53 3.77 13.18
N VAL A 66 1.73 4.38 12.31
CA VAL A 66 2.16 5.43 11.40
C VAL A 66 1.50 6.75 11.77
N GLY A 67 2.31 7.76 12.07
CA GLY A 67 1.85 9.15 12.11
C GLY A 67 1.77 9.69 10.69
N VAL A 68 0.60 10.14 10.25
CA VAL A 68 0.43 10.68 8.89
C VAL A 68 0.40 12.19 8.95
N TYR A 69 1.15 12.83 8.07
CA TYR A 69 1.16 14.27 7.87
C TYR A 69 1.23 14.59 6.39
N PHE A 70 0.11 15.08 5.85
CA PHE A 70 0.03 15.59 4.49
C PHE A 70 -0.14 17.10 4.51
N PHE A 71 0.68 17.80 3.73
CA PHE A 71 0.62 19.26 3.62
C PHE A 71 0.49 19.68 2.15
N PRO A 72 -0.17 20.82 1.90
CA PRO A 72 -0.29 21.34 0.54
C PRO A 72 1.06 21.85 0.05
N GLN A 73 1.52 21.38 -1.10
CA GLN A 73 2.74 21.88 -1.73
C GLN A 73 2.39 22.91 -2.79
N LYS A 74 2.91 24.13 -2.65
CA LYS A 74 2.61 25.24 -3.55
C LYS A 74 3.54 25.29 -4.79
N ASP A 75 3.41 24.37 -5.75
CA ASP A 75 3.94 24.55 -7.14
C ASP A 75 3.21 25.61 -7.99
N SER A 76 3.76 26.03 -9.13
CA SER A 76 3.24 27.15 -9.94
C SER A 76 1.94 26.88 -10.72
N ASP A 77 1.49 25.63 -10.80
CA ASP A 77 0.32 25.18 -11.61
C ASP A 77 -0.93 24.86 -10.77
N HIS A 78 -1.08 25.49 -9.59
CA HIS A 78 -2.25 25.24 -8.73
C HIS A 78 -3.57 25.58 -9.40
N TYR A 79 -4.48 24.61 -9.32
CA TYR A 79 -5.89 24.89 -9.48
C TYR A 79 -6.45 25.50 -8.18
N ASP A 80 -6.71 26.81 -8.22
CA ASP A 80 -7.01 27.70 -7.07
C ASP A 80 -8.39 27.45 -6.40
N SER A 81 -9.14 26.43 -6.81
CA SER A 81 -10.56 26.31 -6.43
C SER A 81 -10.88 25.21 -5.41
N VAL A 82 -9.93 24.36 -5.02
CA VAL A 82 -10.13 23.38 -3.95
C VAL A 82 -9.01 23.50 -2.92
N PRO A 83 -9.32 23.81 -1.64
CA PRO A 83 -8.29 23.89 -0.62
C PRO A 83 -7.64 22.51 -0.50
N VAL A 84 -6.36 22.43 -0.83
CA VAL A 84 -5.55 21.20 -0.76
C VAL A 84 -5.56 20.59 0.67
N GLU A 85 -5.92 21.38 1.68
CA GLU A 85 -6.24 20.97 3.06
C GLU A 85 -7.40 19.96 3.17
N THR A 86 -8.38 20.04 2.27
CA THR A 86 -9.49 19.07 2.19
C THR A 86 -8.98 17.74 1.67
N VAL A 87 -8.05 17.78 0.71
CA VAL A 87 -7.42 16.59 0.14
C VAL A 87 -6.57 15.88 1.17
N SER A 88 -5.74 16.58 1.96
CA SER A 88 -4.95 15.96 3.03
C SER A 88 -5.80 15.26 4.10
N THR A 89 -6.92 15.85 4.51
CA THR A 89 -7.84 15.22 5.48
C THR A 89 -8.53 13.99 4.89
N THR A 90 -8.94 14.05 3.61
CA THR A 90 -9.45 12.87 2.88
C THR A 90 -8.38 11.79 2.81
N LEU A 91 -7.13 12.16 2.51
CA LEU A 91 -6.03 11.21 2.43
C LEU A 91 -5.77 10.50 3.78
N GLU A 92 -5.79 11.24 4.89
CA GLU A 92 -5.70 10.68 6.25
C GLU A 92 -6.86 9.71 6.57
N THR A 93 -8.07 10.02 6.10
CA THR A 93 -9.25 9.18 6.33
C THR A 93 -9.17 7.89 5.52
N GLU A 94 -8.79 7.99 4.24
CA GLU A 94 -8.72 6.85 3.33
C GLU A 94 -7.55 5.91 3.66
N ILE A 95 -6.39 6.44 4.07
CA ILE A 95 -5.28 5.60 4.53
C ILE A 95 -5.63 4.84 5.82
N SER A 96 -6.52 5.37 6.67
CA SER A 96 -7.01 4.66 7.87
C SER A 96 -7.88 3.44 7.54
N LYS A 97 -8.52 3.41 6.36
CA LYS A 97 -9.27 2.24 5.89
C LYS A 97 -8.33 1.09 5.51
N LEU A 98 -7.07 1.39 5.22
CA LEU A 98 -6.03 0.38 5.13
C LEU A 98 -5.72 -0.13 6.54
N LYS A 99 -6.49 -1.13 6.99
CA LYS A 99 -6.34 -1.81 8.29
C LYS A 99 -4.94 -2.43 8.55
N ARG A 100 -4.05 -2.30 7.58
CA ARG A 100 -2.62 -2.60 7.66
C ARG A 100 -1.84 -1.65 8.57
N PHE A 101 -2.23 -0.38 8.67
CA PHE A 101 -1.51 0.63 9.44
C PHE A 101 -2.38 1.12 10.60
N THR A 102 -1.80 1.23 11.81
CA THR A 102 -2.42 2.01 12.89
C THR A 102 -2.14 3.47 12.60
N ILE A 103 -3.12 4.18 12.03
CA ILE A 103 -2.94 5.61 11.76
C ILE A 103 -3.15 6.40 13.05
N VAL A 104 -2.08 7.02 13.54
CA VAL A 104 -2.17 7.98 14.65
C VAL A 104 -2.40 9.35 14.04
N SER A 105 -3.67 9.75 13.97
CA SER A 105 -4.02 11.09 13.52
C SER A 105 -3.48 12.13 14.49
N ARG A 106 -2.59 13.00 14.00
CA ARG A 106 -2.02 14.11 14.77
C ARG A 106 -2.87 15.37 14.70
N HIS A 107 -3.68 15.56 13.64
CA HIS A 107 -4.52 16.73 13.47
C HIS A 107 -5.98 16.48 13.88
N GLY A 108 -6.67 15.53 13.24
CA GLY A 108 -8.07 15.19 13.56
C GLY A 108 -8.25 14.60 14.96
N GLY A 109 -7.32 13.72 15.37
CA GLY A 109 -7.34 13.10 16.71
C GLY A 109 -7.25 14.13 17.85
N GLN A 110 -6.48 15.20 17.68
CA GLN A 110 -6.36 16.25 18.70
C GLN A 110 -7.65 17.07 18.82
N LYS A 111 -8.31 17.37 17.68
CA LYS A 111 -9.60 18.07 17.68
C LYS A 111 -10.69 17.26 18.40
N ALA A 112 -10.75 15.94 18.13
CA ALA A 112 -11.70 15.04 18.80
C ALA A 112 -11.45 14.96 20.32
N LYS A 113 -10.19 14.82 20.74
CA LYS A 113 -9.81 14.80 22.16
C LYS A 113 -10.18 16.10 22.88
N MET A 114 -10.02 17.24 22.23
CA MET A 114 -10.41 18.53 22.79
C MET A 114 -11.93 18.68 22.90
N ALA A 115 -12.68 18.19 21.92
CA ALA A 115 -14.15 18.19 21.97
C ALA A 115 -14.67 17.30 23.12
N GLU A 116 -14.12 16.09 23.25
CA GLU A 116 -14.47 15.15 24.33
C GLU A 116 -14.11 15.72 25.72
N LYS A 117 -12.94 16.37 25.85
CA LYS A 117 -12.57 17.07 27.08
C LYS A 117 -13.60 18.14 27.44
N ARG A 118 -13.99 18.99 26.48
CA ARG A 118 -15.02 20.02 26.70
C ARG A 118 -16.34 19.40 27.14
N PHE A 119 -16.71 18.25 26.56
CA PHE A 119 -17.92 17.52 26.95
C PHE A 119 -17.82 16.96 28.39
N GLN A 120 -16.66 16.45 28.79
CA GLN A 120 -16.40 16.01 30.16
C GLN A 120 -16.38 17.17 31.16
N ASP A 121 -15.89 18.34 30.75
CA ASP A 121 -15.87 19.56 31.56
C ASP A 121 -17.29 20.09 31.84
N LEU A 122 -18.30 19.72 31.02
CA LEU A 122 -19.72 19.99 31.28
C LEU A 122 -20.31 19.13 32.42
N GLY A 123 -19.55 18.15 32.94
CA GLY A 123 -19.98 17.30 34.05
C GLY A 123 -21.03 16.25 33.69
N LEU A 124 -21.26 16.01 32.40
CA LEU A 124 -22.28 15.07 31.90
C LEU A 124 -21.79 13.61 31.81
N THR A 125 -20.51 13.35 32.11
CA THR A 125 -19.86 12.05 31.94
C THR A 125 -19.48 11.43 33.29
N ASP A 126 -19.59 10.11 33.40
CA ASP A 126 -19.11 9.37 34.57
C ASP A 126 -17.59 9.53 34.75
N ALA A 127 -17.16 9.66 36.01
CA ALA A 127 -15.75 9.73 36.40
C ALA A 127 -14.99 8.42 36.10
N SER A 128 -15.68 7.28 36.08
CA SER A 128 -15.09 5.97 35.81
C SER A 128 -14.62 5.79 34.36
N THR A 129 -15.33 6.40 33.40
CA THR A 129 -15.07 6.32 31.96
C THR A 129 -14.39 7.58 31.39
N ARG A 130 -13.96 8.52 32.26
CA ARG A 130 -13.38 9.78 31.82
C ARG A 130 -12.11 9.55 30.99
N MET A 131 -12.02 10.26 29.87
CA MET A 131 -10.84 10.24 29.01
C MET A 131 -9.62 10.78 29.77
N ARG A 132 -8.49 10.08 29.67
CA ARG A 132 -7.21 10.48 30.29
C ARG A 132 -6.24 10.99 29.22
N PHE A 133 -5.65 12.16 29.45
CA PHE A 133 -4.57 12.69 28.62
C PHE A 133 -3.25 11.98 28.95
N GLY A 134 -2.36 11.85 27.97
CA GLY A 134 -1.00 11.28 28.15
C GLY A 134 -0.81 9.82 27.71
N HIS A 135 -1.90 9.06 27.48
CA HIS A 135 -1.82 7.68 26.95
C HIS A 135 -1.92 7.63 25.41
N GLY A 136 -1.33 8.60 24.72
CA GLY A 136 -1.27 8.56 23.26
C GLY A 136 -0.35 7.45 22.77
N LEU A 137 -0.72 6.77 21.68
CA LEU A 137 0.19 5.86 21.01
C LEU A 137 1.34 6.65 20.38
N ASN A 138 2.56 6.20 20.63
CA ASN A 138 3.73 6.68 19.90
C ASN A 138 3.70 6.06 18.50
N ALA A 139 4.11 6.83 17.50
CA ALA A 139 4.23 6.32 16.14
C ALA A 139 5.63 5.72 16.00
N ASP A 140 5.70 4.51 15.45
CA ASP A 140 6.97 3.89 15.07
C ASP A 140 7.51 4.57 13.81
N TYR A 141 6.61 4.92 12.88
CA TYR A 141 6.96 5.57 11.62
C TYR A 141 6.16 6.85 11.41
N THR A 142 6.72 7.80 10.67
CA THR A 142 6.02 8.99 10.20
C THR A 142 5.96 8.98 8.68
N LEU A 143 4.75 9.01 8.14
CA LEU A 143 4.49 9.22 6.72
C LEU A 143 4.26 10.71 6.49
N PHE A 144 5.25 11.36 5.89
CA PHE A 144 5.23 12.77 5.52
C PHE A 144 4.96 12.88 4.02
N GLY A 145 4.10 13.79 3.58
CA GLY A 145 3.93 13.99 2.14
C GLY A 145 3.38 15.34 1.70
N GLY A 146 3.94 15.85 0.61
CA GLY A 146 3.47 17.03 -0.10
C GLY A 146 2.39 16.63 -1.11
N VAL A 147 1.26 17.33 -1.10
CA VAL A 147 0.16 17.09 -2.05
C VAL A 147 0.12 18.22 -3.07
N THR A 148 0.16 17.85 -4.35
CA THR A 148 0.04 18.76 -5.49
C THR A 148 -1.14 18.31 -6.35
N THR A 149 -1.95 19.27 -6.80
CA THR A 149 -3.10 19.00 -7.67
C THR A 149 -2.92 19.68 -9.01
N ALA A 150 -3.12 18.94 -10.10
CA ALA A 150 -3.07 19.45 -11.46
C ALA A 150 -4.33 19.05 -12.24
N ARG A 151 -4.64 19.81 -13.30
CA ARG A 151 -5.75 19.54 -14.20
C ARG A 151 -5.29 19.71 -15.63
N GLU A 152 -5.56 18.70 -16.44
CA GLU A 152 -5.32 18.72 -17.88
C GLU A 152 -6.65 18.64 -18.63
N GLU A 153 -6.86 19.52 -19.61
CA GLU A 153 -8.01 19.45 -20.52
C GLU A 153 -7.55 18.98 -21.90
N TYR A 154 -8.25 17.99 -22.44
CA TYR A 154 -8.05 17.48 -23.80
C TYR A 154 -9.35 17.69 -24.59
N GLU A 155 -9.26 18.42 -25.70
CA GLU A 155 -10.37 18.56 -26.64
C GLU A 155 -10.35 17.36 -27.61
N ARG A 156 -11.45 16.58 -27.64
CA ARG A 156 -11.69 15.55 -28.67
C ARG A 156 -12.73 16.06 -29.66
N VAL A 157 -12.88 15.34 -30.76
CA VAL A 157 -13.75 15.74 -31.88
C VAL A 157 -15.22 15.80 -31.47
N ASP A 158 -15.64 14.95 -30.53
CA ASP A 158 -17.04 14.74 -30.11
C ASP A 158 -17.29 15.16 -28.65
N HIS A 159 -16.25 15.23 -27.81
CA HIS A 159 -16.35 15.59 -26.40
C HIS A 159 -15.04 16.20 -25.87
N ASN A 160 -15.09 16.85 -24.72
CA ASN A 160 -13.90 17.28 -23.99
C ASN A 160 -13.65 16.35 -22.81
N GLU A 161 -12.38 16.10 -22.53
CA GLU A 161 -11.92 15.28 -21.41
C GLU A 161 -11.16 16.18 -20.43
N SER A 162 -11.53 16.15 -19.16
CA SER A 162 -10.76 16.75 -18.08
C SER A 162 -10.15 15.65 -17.24
N VAL A 163 -8.83 15.67 -17.09
CA VAL A 163 -8.07 14.75 -16.25
C VAL A 163 -7.64 15.50 -15.00
N PHE A 164 -8.12 15.04 -13.86
CA PHE A 164 -7.72 15.54 -12.55
C PHE A 164 -6.58 14.66 -12.05
N ILE A 165 -5.46 15.28 -11.69
CA ILE A 165 -4.24 14.61 -11.26
C ILE A 165 -3.94 15.05 -9.82
N VAL A 166 -3.80 14.08 -8.93
CA VAL A 166 -3.32 14.29 -7.57
C VAL A 166 -1.98 13.59 -7.46
N ARG A 167 -0.93 14.37 -7.24
CA ARG A 167 0.41 13.89 -6.98
C ARG A 167 0.70 14.01 -5.48
N VAL A 168 1.22 12.94 -4.90
CA VAL A 168 1.66 12.90 -3.51
C VAL A 168 3.12 12.49 -3.49
N ASP A 169 3.98 13.45 -3.19
CA ASP A 169 5.40 13.19 -2.93
C ASP A 169 5.51 12.80 -1.45
N TYR A 170 5.93 11.57 -1.13
CA TYR A 170 5.90 11.02 0.22
C TYR A 170 7.26 10.52 0.69
N GLN A 171 7.43 10.53 2.02
CA GLN A 171 8.58 10.00 2.73
C GLN A 171 8.08 9.22 3.95
N LEU A 172 8.57 8.00 4.12
CA LEU A 172 8.38 7.20 5.32
C LEU A 172 9.66 7.25 6.15
N ILE A 173 9.54 7.76 7.37
CA ILE A 173 10.66 8.01 8.28
C ILE A 173 10.48 7.15 9.53
N ASP A 174 11.52 6.44 9.95
CA ASP A 174 11.59 5.81 11.27
C ASP A 174 11.78 6.90 12.34
N VAL A 175 10.88 6.96 13.31
CA VAL A 175 10.89 8.02 14.35
C VAL A 175 12.00 7.80 15.38
N GLU A 176 12.48 6.56 15.54
CA GLU A 176 13.53 6.25 16.50
C GLU A 176 14.92 6.60 15.97
N THR A 177 15.15 6.38 14.67
CA THR A 177 16.48 6.54 14.04
C THR A 177 16.59 7.77 13.12
N ASP A 178 15.47 8.44 12.84
CA ASP A 178 15.34 9.49 11.81
C ASP A 178 15.74 9.02 10.40
N GLU A 179 15.76 7.70 10.16
CA GLU A 179 16.10 7.12 8.86
C GLU A 179 14.93 7.21 7.88
N ILE A 180 15.21 7.70 6.67
CA ILE A 180 14.24 7.66 5.57
C ILE A 180 14.26 6.27 4.95
N ILE A 181 13.22 5.49 5.23
CA ILE A 181 13.07 4.10 4.76
C ILE A 181 12.68 4.08 3.29
N GLU A 182 11.80 5.00 2.91
CA GLU A 182 11.27 5.10 1.55
C GLU A 182 10.95 6.56 1.25
N ALA A 183 11.34 7.03 0.08
CA ALA A 183 10.93 8.32 -0.46
C ALA A 183 10.62 8.15 -1.95
N ASP A 184 9.41 8.50 -2.36
CA ASP A 184 8.96 8.38 -3.74
C ASP A 184 7.75 9.29 -3.98
N TYR A 185 7.24 9.31 -5.20
CA TYR A 185 6.01 10.02 -5.56
C TYR A 185 4.98 9.05 -6.15
N VAL A 186 3.71 9.31 -5.83
CA VAL A 186 2.58 8.61 -6.44
C VAL A 186 1.67 9.61 -7.15
N GLU A 187 1.08 9.16 -8.24
CA GLU A 187 0.05 9.90 -8.96
C GLU A 187 -1.24 9.10 -8.99
N GLY A 188 -2.34 9.78 -8.72
CA GLY A 188 -3.68 9.29 -8.93
C GLY A 188 -4.39 10.17 -9.94
N ARG A 189 -5.07 9.55 -10.91
CA ARG A 189 -5.74 10.24 -11.99
C ARG A 189 -7.24 9.92 -11.96
N ALA A 190 -8.07 10.91 -12.28
CA ALA A 190 -9.50 10.75 -12.48
C ALA A 190 -9.93 11.48 -13.76
N LYS A 191 -10.55 10.74 -14.68
CA LYS A 191 -11.05 11.28 -15.94
C LYS A 191 -12.52 11.67 -15.83
N ARG A 192 -12.89 12.80 -16.42
CA ARG A 192 -14.27 13.26 -16.58
C ARG A 192 -14.51 13.75 -17.99
N THR A 193 -15.66 13.41 -18.54
CA THR A 193 -16.06 13.81 -19.89
C THR A 193 -17.18 14.84 -19.82
N PHE A 194 -17.06 15.89 -20.63
CA PHE A 194 -18.05 16.96 -20.73
C PHE A 194 -18.12 17.49 -22.16
N VAL A 195 -19.25 18.08 -22.54
CA VAL A 195 -19.44 18.66 -23.87
C VAL A 195 -19.54 20.18 -23.73
N ARG A 196 -18.64 20.92 -24.37
CA ARG A 196 -18.61 22.39 -24.38
C ARG A 196 -19.04 22.90 -25.75
N LEU A 197 -19.93 23.90 -25.78
CA LEU A 197 -20.24 24.64 -27.00
C LEU A 197 -19.09 25.57 -27.40
N PRO A 198 -18.98 25.97 -28.68
CA PRO A 198 -18.06 27.03 -29.10
C PRO A 198 -18.25 28.36 -28.35
N SER A 199 -19.42 28.57 -27.73
CA SER A 199 -19.72 29.73 -26.87
C SER A 199 -19.14 29.63 -25.46
N GLY A 200 -18.41 28.56 -25.12
CA GLY A 200 -17.86 28.29 -23.80
C GLY A 200 -18.86 27.66 -22.81
N LYS A 201 -20.15 27.59 -23.16
CA LYS A 201 -21.19 27.01 -22.30
C LYS A 201 -21.13 25.48 -22.30
N ILE A 202 -21.10 24.87 -21.11
CA ILE A 202 -21.17 23.42 -20.93
C ILE A 202 -22.62 22.97 -21.20
N LEU A 203 -22.80 22.09 -22.18
CA LEU A 203 -24.11 21.63 -22.69
C LEU A 203 -24.62 20.38 -21.94
N GLY A 204 -23.69 19.56 -21.43
CA GLY A 204 -23.99 18.32 -20.71
C GLY A 204 -22.73 17.54 -20.32
N GLY A 205 -22.91 16.52 -19.47
CA GLY A 205 -21.82 15.72 -18.90
C GLY A 205 -21.45 16.17 -17.48
N PHE A 206 -20.16 16.09 -17.15
CA PHE A 206 -19.66 16.43 -15.81
C PHE A 206 -19.77 17.94 -15.52
N ASP A 207 -20.40 18.28 -14.38
CA ASP A 207 -20.46 19.64 -13.86
C ASP A 207 -19.12 20.01 -13.22
N MET A 208 -18.39 20.93 -13.85
CA MET A 208 -17.08 21.37 -13.38
C MET A 208 -17.12 22.17 -12.08
N GLU A 209 -18.22 22.84 -11.75
CA GLU A 209 -18.30 23.64 -10.52
C GLU A 209 -18.63 22.75 -9.32
N LYS A 210 -19.55 21.80 -9.48
CA LYS A 210 -20.00 20.93 -8.38
C LYS A 210 -19.19 19.65 -8.25
N GLY A 211 -18.80 19.05 -9.37
CA GLY A 211 -18.18 17.72 -9.40
C GLY A 211 -16.67 17.71 -9.19
N THR A 212 -15.98 18.85 -9.29
CA THR A 212 -14.51 18.92 -9.18
C THR A 212 -14.00 18.33 -7.86
N LYS A 213 -14.72 18.56 -6.76
CA LYS A 213 -14.37 17.97 -5.45
C LYS A 213 -14.42 16.44 -5.50
N ASP A 214 -15.42 15.87 -6.13
CA ASP A 214 -15.58 14.41 -6.24
C ASP A 214 -14.52 13.80 -7.16
N ALA A 215 -14.18 14.47 -8.26
CA ALA A 215 -13.11 14.03 -9.15
C ALA A 215 -11.74 14.07 -8.47
N LEU A 216 -11.44 15.13 -7.71
CA LEU A 216 -10.21 15.20 -6.90
C LEU A 216 -10.18 14.16 -5.79
N ASN A 217 -11.32 13.88 -5.14
CA ASN A 217 -11.42 12.81 -4.16
C ASN A 217 -11.11 11.44 -4.80
N GLN A 218 -11.68 11.16 -5.98
CA GLN A 218 -11.39 9.91 -6.70
C GLN A 218 -9.90 9.81 -7.10
N ALA A 219 -9.31 10.89 -7.62
CA ALA A 219 -7.89 10.94 -7.96
C ALA A 219 -7.01 10.71 -6.71
N SER A 220 -7.37 11.33 -5.57
CA SER A 220 -6.67 11.15 -4.29
C SER A 220 -6.72 9.71 -3.80
N ILE A 221 -7.87 9.06 -3.93
CA ILE A 221 -8.05 7.65 -3.57
C ILE A 221 -7.21 6.75 -4.48
N ASN A 222 -7.17 7.03 -5.79
CA ASN A 222 -6.30 6.30 -6.70
C ASN A 222 -4.81 6.46 -6.35
N ALA A 223 -4.37 7.67 -5.97
CA ALA A 223 -3.00 7.90 -5.50
C ALA A 223 -2.70 7.09 -4.23
N LEU A 224 -3.64 7.04 -3.29
CA LEU A 224 -3.49 6.24 -2.07
C LEU A 224 -3.50 4.74 -2.31
N LYS A 225 -4.25 4.27 -3.31
CA LYS A 225 -4.21 2.85 -3.68
C LYS A 225 -2.78 2.45 -4.07
N VAL A 226 -2.12 3.29 -4.87
CA VAL A 226 -0.71 3.08 -5.24
C VAL A 226 0.20 3.19 -4.02
N LEU A 227 0.04 4.25 -3.21
CA LEU A 227 0.86 4.47 -2.01
C LEU A 227 0.78 3.30 -1.04
N GLY A 228 -0.44 2.91 -0.68
CA GLY A 228 -0.70 1.78 0.20
C GLY A 228 -0.12 0.49 -0.35
N ASN A 229 -0.28 0.24 -1.66
CA ASN A 229 0.28 -0.92 -2.33
C ASN A 229 1.82 -0.95 -2.30
N ARG A 230 2.48 0.18 -2.57
CA ARG A 230 3.95 0.31 -2.51
C ARG A 230 4.47 0.10 -1.09
N LEU A 231 3.95 0.86 -0.12
CA LEU A 231 4.32 0.71 1.29
C LEU A 231 4.05 -0.71 1.78
N GLY A 232 2.94 -1.29 1.33
CA GLY A 232 2.57 -2.64 1.69
C GLY A 232 3.47 -3.72 1.09
N ASN A 233 3.94 -3.56 -0.13
CA ASN A 233 4.90 -4.49 -0.70
C ASN A 233 6.32 -4.27 -0.14
N LYS A 234 6.65 -3.04 0.28
CA LYS A 234 7.93 -2.70 0.90
C LYS A 234 8.06 -3.22 2.32
N LEU A 235 6.99 -3.19 3.11
CA LEU A 235 6.97 -3.62 4.51
C LEU A 235 6.00 -4.78 4.67
N PRO A 236 6.35 -6.00 4.21
CA PRO A 236 5.45 -7.14 4.25
C PRO A 236 5.11 -7.50 5.70
N ILE A 237 3.85 -7.83 5.95
CA ILE A 237 3.41 -8.30 7.27
C ILE A 237 3.79 -9.77 7.44
N GLY A 238 4.18 -10.15 8.64
CA GLY A 238 4.38 -11.55 8.98
C GLY A 238 3.82 -11.93 10.34
N ALA A 239 3.95 -13.21 10.66
CA ALA A 239 3.46 -13.83 11.89
C ALA A 239 4.24 -15.12 12.17
N GLN A 240 4.18 -15.61 13.40
CA GLN A 240 4.72 -16.91 13.74
C GLN A 240 3.68 -18.00 13.48
N VAL A 241 4.14 -19.12 12.94
CA VAL A 241 3.31 -20.30 12.74
C VAL A 241 3.20 -21.06 14.05
N VAL A 242 2.00 -21.12 14.60
CA VAL A 242 1.74 -21.78 15.89
C VAL A 242 1.46 -23.29 15.76
N GLY A 243 1.17 -23.74 14.55
CA GLY A 243 0.79 -25.13 14.32
C GLY A 243 0.67 -25.45 12.83
N ILE A 244 1.18 -26.60 12.42
CA ILE A 244 0.97 -27.18 11.08
C ILE A 244 0.33 -28.56 11.28
N ARG A 245 -0.78 -28.81 10.58
CA ARG A 245 -1.49 -30.10 10.59
C ARG A 245 -1.95 -30.44 9.18
N GLY A 246 -1.27 -31.41 8.56
CA GLY A 246 -1.50 -31.77 7.16
C GLY A 246 -1.26 -30.56 6.26
N SER A 247 -2.25 -30.18 5.45
CA SER A 247 -2.16 -28.99 4.60
C SER A 247 -2.61 -27.69 5.27
N ARG A 248 -2.96 -27.70 6.56
CA ARG A 248 -3.45 -26.52 7.28
C ARG A 248 -2.42 -26.02 8.27
N PHE A 249 -2.41 -24.71 8.50
CA PHE A 249 -1.56 -24.09 9.51
C PHE A 249 -2.29 -22.96 10.24
N GLY A 250 -1.80 -22.59 11.42
CA GLY A 250 -2.30 -21.47 12.20
C GLY A 250 -1.22 -20.41 12.38
N LEU A 251 -1.63 -19.14 12.44
CA LEU A 251 -0.76 -18.01 12.78
C LEU A 251 -1.21 -17.36 14.09
N ASP A 252 -0.25 -16.81 14.85
CA ASP A 252 -0.47 -16.07 16.09
C ASP A 252 -1.02 -14.64 15.90
N ARG A 253 -1.21 -14.22 14.64
CA ARG A 253 -1.71 -12.88 14.25
C ARG A 253 -2.96 -12.99 13.40
N GLY A 254 -3.81 -11.96 13.43
CA GLY A 254 -5.05 -11.84 12.68
C GLY A 254 -5.26 -10.42 12.12
N LYS A 255 -6.53 -10.04 11.96
CA LYS A 255 -6.93 -8.75 11.38
C LYS A 255 -6.48 -7.55 12.20
N GLU A 256 -6.45 -7.68 13.52
CA GLU A 256 -6.08 -6.57 14.40
C GLU A 256 -4.58 -6.28 14.36
N GLU A 257 -3.79 -7.29 14.00
CA GLU A 257 -2.35 -7.22 13.87
C GLU A 257 -1.90 -6.85 12.43
N GLY A 258 -2.85 -6.67 11.51
CA GLY A 258 -2.64 -6.09 10.19
C GLY A 258 -2.89 -7.04 9.00
N PHE A 259 -3.28 -8.30 9.24
CA PHE A 259 -3.64 -9.21 8.15
C PHE A 259 -4.96 -8.76 7.51
N MET A 260 -4.99 -8.61 6.19
CA MET A 260 -6.18 -8.11 5.47
C MET A 260 -6.72 -9.15 4.51
N GLY A 261 -8.04 -9.38 4.54
CA GLY A 261 -8.72 -10.26 3.58
C GLY A 261 -8.11 -11.66 3.50
N LYS A 262 -8.40 -12.39 2.42
CA LYS A 262 -7.60 -13.57 2.08
C LYS A 262 -6.30 -13.07 1.46
N GLN A 263 -5.17 -13.63 1.87
CA GLN A 263 -3.89 -13.25 1.32
C GLN A 263 -2.94 -14.44 1.23
N THR A 264 -2.03 -14.36 0.28
CA THR A 264 -0.99 -15.36 0.08
C THR A 264 0.22 -15.04 0.96
N VAL A 265 0.72 -16.04 1.67
CA VAL A 265 1.87 -15.96 2.55
C VAL A 265 2.90 -17.02 2.17
N ILE A 266 4.16 -16.72 2.44
CA ILE A 266 5.28 -17.63 2.29
C ILE A 266 5.72 -18.04 3.69
N LEU A 267 5.68 -19.34 3.92
CA LEU A 267 6.15 -20.00 5.12
C LEU A 267 7.66 -20.20 4.98
N TYR A 268 8.42 -19.81 5.99
CA TYR A 268 9.87 -19.95 6.00
C TYR A 268 10.37 -20.27 7.41
N THR A 269 11.58 -20.82 7.49
CA THR A 269 12.26 -21.10 8.76
C THR A 269 13.71 -20.69 8.65
N GLU A 270 14.38 -20.51 9.78
CA GLU A 270 15.81 -20.28 9.81
C GLU A 270 16.53 -21.63 9.90
N ASP A 271 17.43 -21.90 8.96
CA ASP A 271 18.33 -23.04 9.00
C ASP A 271 19.78 -22.55 8.92
N MET A 272 20.56 -22.82 9.96
CA MET A 272 21.97 -22.40 10.08
C MET A 272 22.24 -20.91 9.80
N GLY A 273 21.31 -20.02 10.19
CA GLY A 273 21.42 -18.58 9.97
C GLY A 273 20.96 -18.10 8.59
N VAL A 274 20.37 -19.00 7.79
CA VAL A 274 19.78 -18.68 6.49
C VAL A 274 18.28 -18.84 6.56
N ASP A 275 17.55 -17.83 6.10
CA ASP A 275 16.09 -17.91 5.99
C ASP A 275 15.71 -18.71 4.74
N VAL A 276 15.00 -19.81 4.96
CA VAL A 276 14.69 -20.80 3.94
C VAL A 276 13.18 -20.83 3.68
N PRO A 277 12.71 -20.54 2.46
CA PRO A 277 11.30 -20.60 2.12
C PRO A 277 10.83 -22.05 1.96
N LEU A 278 9.88 -22.48 2.79
CA LEU A 278 9.37 -23.85 2.85
C LEU A 278 8.18 -24.07 1.93
N ALA A 279 7.23 -23.14 1.91
CA ALA A 279 5.94 -23.31 1.23
C ALA A 279 5.20 -21.99 1.03
N VAL A 280 4.24 -22.01 0.11
CA VAL A 280 3.24 -20.95 -0.09
C VAL A 280 1.91 -21.41 0.49
N GLY A 281 1.23 -20.53 1.21
CA GLY A 281 -0.09 -20.78 1.76
C GLY A 281 -1.05 -19.62 1.56
N GLU A 282 -2.34 -19.91 1.52
CA GLU A 282 -3.40 -18.90 1.60
C GLU A 282 -3.88 -18.82 3.04
N VAL A 283 -3.94 -17.61 3.60
CA VAL A 283 -4.46 -17.38 4.96
C VAL A 283 -5.80 -16.66 4.93
N SER A 284 -6.66 -17.08 5.84
CA SER A 284 -7.92 -16.42 6.18
C SER A 284 -7.82 -15.89 7.61
N PRO A 285 -7.72 -14.57 7.80
CA PRO A 285 -7.52 -13.95 9.11
C PRO A 285 -8.82 -13.89 9.92
N GLY A 286 -8.76 -14.37 11.16
CA GLY A 286 -9.72 -14.07 12.23
C GLY A 286 -9.34 -12.76 12.94
N ALA A 287 -9.92 -12.50 14.12
CA ALA A 287 -9.62 -11.27 14.87
C ALA A 287 -8.13 -11.18 15.27
N HIS A 288 -7.64 -12.19 15.98
CA HIS A 288 -6.26 -12.25 16.53
C HIS A 288 -5.44 -13.45 16.03
N LYS A 289 -6.04 -14.34 15.24
CA LYS A 289 -5.37 -15.55 14.73
C LYS A 289 -5.77 -15.77 13.29
N CYS A 290 -4.87 -16.28 12.46
CA CYS A 290 -5.18 -16.72 11.12
C CYS A 290 -5.24 -18.24 11.06
N SER A 291 -6.09 -18.74 10.16
CA SER A 291 -6.03 -20.12 9.67
C SER A 291 -5.61 -20.10 8.22
N GLY A 292 -4.66 -20.94 7.86
CA GLY A 292 -4.14 -21.03 6.50
C GLY A 292 -4.18 -22.44 5.93
N LYS A 293 -4.07 -22.51 4.61
CA LYS A 293 -3.91 -23.74 3.85
C LYS A 293 -2.68 -23.62 2.94
N ILE A 294 -1.79 -24.60 3.01
CA ILE A 294 -0.64 -24.73 2.12
C ILE A 294 -1.15 -25.02 0.72
N ILE A 295 -0.70 -24.21 -0.24
CA ILE A 295 -1.04 -24.29 -1.66
C ILE A 295 0.03 -25.10 -2.40
N LYS A 296 1.30 -24.72 -2.19
CA LYS A 296 2.47 -25.30 -2.87
C LYS A 296 3.63 -25.40 -1.89
N TRP A 297 4.37 -26.50 -1.92
CA TRP A 297 5.63 -26.64 -1.21
C TRP A 297 6.78 -26.21 -2.10
N ASN A 298 7.89 -25.75 -1.52
CA ASN A 298 9.07 -25.45 -2.32
C ASN A 298 9.61 -26.75 -2.98
N GLU A 299 10.04 -26.63 -4.23
CA GLU A 299 10.53 -27.74 -5.06
C GLU A 299 12.06 -27.79 -5.12
N ASP A 300 12.74 -26.84 -4.48
CA ASP A 300 14.19 -26.85 -4.35
C ASP A 300 14.68 -28.17 -3.75
N SER A 301 15.61 -28.83 -4.45
CA SER A 301 16.20 -30.10 -4.05
C SER A 301 16.93 -30.04 -2.71
N GLU A 302 17.53 -28.90 -2.37
CA GLU A 302 18.27 -28.73 -1.11
C GLU A 302 17.34 -28.71 0.10
N LEU A 303 16.07 -28.35 -0.11
CA LEU A 303 15.07 -28.16 0.95
C LEU A 303 14.15 -29.37 1.16
N GLN A 304 14.22 -30.38 0.29
CA GLN A 304 13.27 -31.50 0.34
C GLN A 304 13.34 -32.31 1.64
N SER A 305 14.54 -32.50 2.20
CA SER A 305 14.71 -33.19 3.48
C SER A 305 14.00 -32.46 4.62
N LEU A 306 14.16 -31.14 4.68
CA LEU A 306 13.53 -30.26 5.67
C LEU A 306 12.01 -30.23 5.48
N ILE A 307 11.53 -30.11 4.24
CA ILE A 307 10.10 -30.12 3.91
C ILE A 307 9.45 -31.46 4.27
N GLU A 308 10.13 -32.58 4.02
CA GLU A 308 9.65 -33.89 4.45
C GLU A 308 9.56 -34.01 5.96
N GLU A 309 10.52 -33.45 6.70
CA GLU A 309 10.48 -33.42 8.15
C GLU A 309 9.28 -32.60 8.64
N VAL A 310 9.06 -31.41 8.09
CA VAL A 310 7.90 -30.57 8.43
C VAL A 310 6.58 -31.33 8.21
N LYS A 311 6.48 -32.11 7.12
CA LYS A 311 5.28 -32.87 6.78
C LYS A 311 5.02 -34.05 7.72
N LYS A 312 6.08 -34.74 8.16
CA LYS A 312 5.99 -36.01 8.90
C LYS A 312 6.07 -35.81 10.42
N ASN A 313 6.79 -34.80 10.89
CA ASN A 313 7.09 -34.59 12.30
C ASN A 313 6.10 -33.60 12.96
N PRO A 314 5.15 -34.08 13.79
CA PRO A 314 4.20 -33.20 14.47
C PRO A 314 4.84 -32.28 15.52
N THR A 315 6.09 -32.55 15.90
CA THR A 315 6.87 -31.75 16.86
C THR A 315 7.90 -30.84 16.21
N PHE A 316 7.89 -30.71 14.88
CA PHE A 316 8.83 -29.86 14.14
C PHE A 316 8.87 -28.43 14.69
N LEU A 317 7.70 -27.82 14.92
CA LEU A 317 7.57 -26.47 15.47
C LEU A 317 8.07 -26.30 16.91
N ALA A 318 8.32 -27.39 17.63
CA ALA A 318 8.92 -27.33 18.96
C ALA A 318 10.45 -27.18 18.90
N ARG A 319 11.06 -27.48 17.74
CA ARG A 319 12.51 -27.41 17.51
C ARG A 319 12.89 -26.28 16.55
N HIS A 320 11.99 -25.91 15.65
CA HIS A 320 12.21 -24.90 14.64
C HIS A 320 11.14 -23.82 14.73
N GLU A 321 11.57 -22.56 14.69
CA GLU A 321 10.65 -21.45 14.51
C GLU A 321 10.30 -21.32 13.05
N VAL A 322 9.00 -21.40 12.76
CA VAL A 322 8.48 -21.17 11.41
C VAL A 322 7.69 -19.89 11.43
N PHE A 323 7.96 -19.04 10.44
CA PHE A 323 7.32 -17.77 10.24
C PHE A 323 6.54 -17.80 8.94
N ALA A 324 5.55 -16.93 8.83
CA ALA A 324 4.81 -16.68 7.61
C ALA A 324 4.89 -15.19 7.30
N VAL A 325 5.27 -14.85 6.06
CA VAL A 325 5.32 -13.48 5.58
C VAL A 325 4.41 -13.31 4.36
N SER A 326 3.71 -12.20 4.27
CA SER A 326 2.82 -11.88 3.15
C SER A 326 3.63 -11.72 1.86
N ALA A 327 3.24 -12.45 0.81
CA ALA A 327 3.92 -12.44 -0.48
C ALA A 327 3.69 -11.13 -1.26
N GLY A 328 2.66 -10.38 -0.90
CA GLY A 328 2.29 -9.11 -1.50
C GLY A 328 1.04 -8.55 -0.86
N MET A 329 0.76 -7.26 -1.09
CA MET A 329 -0.41 -6.63 -0.50
C MET A 329 -1.71 -7.22 -1.09
N PRO A 330 -2.63 -7.74 -0.25
CA PRO A 330 -3.96 -8.10 -0.71
C PRO A 330 -4.73 -6.83 -1.07
N LEU A 331 -5.46 -6.87 -2.19
CA LEU A 331 -6.36 -5.78 -2.56
C LEU A 331 -7.54 -5.73 -1.57
N PRO A 332 -7.76 -4.60 -0.86
CA PRO A 332 -8.93 -4.44 -0.02
C PRO A 332 -10.22 -4.58 -0.85
N PRO A 333 -11.22 -5.36 -0.40
CA PRO A 333 -12.49 -5.50 -1.11
C PRO A 333 -13.23 -4.17 -1.33
N GLU A 334 -12.99 -3.19 -0.45
CA GLU A 334 -13.55 -1.85 -0.53
C GLU A 334 -13.00 -1.07 -1.75
N TRP A 335 -11.79 -1.40 -2.22
CA TRP A 335 -11.19 -0.76 -3.40
C TRP A 335 -11.84 -1.19 -4.72
N GLU A 336 -12.43 -2.39 -4.75
CA GLU A 336 -13.15 -2.93 -5.91
C GLU A 336 -14.61 -2.50 -5.95
N LYS A 337 -15.24 -2.22 -4.79
CA LYS A 337 -16.69 -2.03 -4.68
C LYS A 337 -17.15 -0.58 -4.56
N ASN A 338 -16.33 0.34 -4.04
CA ASN A 338 -16.79 1.69 -3.70
C ASN A 338 -17.04 2.63 -4.89
N TYR A 339 -16.80 2.21 -6.15
CA TYR A 339 -16.94 3.08 -7.34
C TYR A 339 -17.52 2.37 -8.57
N LYS A 340 -18.31 1.30 -8.40
CA LYS A 340 -19.26 0.92 -9.46
C LYS A 340 -20.42 1.91 -9.33
N ASP A 341 -20.46 2.87 -10.25
CA ASP A 341 -21.51 3.89 -10.38
C ASP A 341 -22.93 3.31 -10.18
#